data_AF-A0AAV2RH38-F1
#
_entry.id   AF-A0AAV2RH38-F1
#
_cell.length_a   1.000
_cell.length_b   1.000
_cell.length_c   1.000
_cell.angle_alpha   90.00
_cell.angle_beta   90.00
_cell.angle_gamma   90.00
#
_symmetry.space_group_name_H-M   'P 1'
#
loop_
_entity.id
_entity.type
_entity.pdbx_description
1 polymer ?
#
loop_
_entity_poly.entity_id
_entity_poly.type
_entity_poly.pdbx_seq_one_letter_code
_entity_poly.pdbx_strand_id
1 'polypeptide(L)'
;MSFFYDVGDYFDDLFSGLRHDNNERLREERVEEEVVRVQDEAENEVEVKPKVVSVNLQAKTNALNSHCDKFELVNRKKATSVIRRGGPMSFDIKFNKDADLKSGLKVTLFFSFGPRPSVTKGTQAILLVTGKKTFDKNEDEWDVRFSTQDGETATIEVQIPHHVPVGVWKLAIEVSPHGNEKVRDIFRLEDQIFILFNPWSKDDEVYMEDEEKRNEYVLNDIGKVWVGSYPTARGRHWVFGQYDDAVLPACVYLLEKANLKPDERGDAVKISRAISKMVK
;
A
#
# COMPACT_ATOMS: atom_id res chain seq x y z
N MET A 1 3.07 25.12 -5.32
CA MET A 1 4.36 24.48 -4.97
C MET A 1 4.38 23.13 -5.68
N SER A 2 5.42 22.86 -6.46
CA SER A 2 5.54 21.64 -7.26
C SER A 2 5.55 20.40 -6.36
N PHE A 3 4.52 19.57 -6.46
CA PHE A 3 4.45 18.23 -5.86
C PHE A 3 5.11 17.17 -6.77
N PHE A 4 5.82 17.59 -7.82
CA PHE A 4 6.39 16.69 -8.80
C PHE A 4 7.80 16.30 -8.41
N TYR A 5 7.98 15.02 -8.07
CA TYR A 5 9.30 14.38 -8.07
C TYR A 5 9.76 14.25 -9.53
N ASP A 6 11.05 14.49 -9.80
CA ASP A 6 11.61 14.10 -11.09
C ASP A 6 11.51 12.58 -11.24
N VAL A 7 11.40 12.09 -12.47
CA VAL A 7 11.25 10.65 -12.74
C VAL A 7 12.46 9.87 -12.20
N GLY A 8 13.65 10.47 -12.23
CA GLY A 8 14.86 9.93 -11.58
C GLY A 8 14.70 9.77 -10.07
N ASP A 9 14.29 10.83 -9.38
CA ASP A 9 14.07 10.83 -7.93
C ASP A 9 13.01 9.82 -7.49
N TYR A 10 11.96 9.61 -8.30
CA TYR A 10 10.94 8.60 -8.00
C TYR A 10 11.51 7.18 -8.02
N PHE A 11 12.31 6.85 -9.04
CA PHE A 11 12.93 5.54 -9.14
C PHE A 11 13.97 5.34 -8.06
N ASP A 12 14.80 6.35 -7.78
CA ASP A 12 15.78 6.28 -6.71
C ASP A 12 15.10 6.18 -5.34
N ASP A 13 13.94 6.80 -5.11
CA ASP A 13 13.17 6.69 -3.86
C ASP A 13 12.39 5.37 -3.74
N LEU A 14 11.82 4.87 -4.84
CA LEU A 14 11.18 3.54 -4.87
C LEU A 14 12.22 2.44 -4.65
N PHE A 15 13.35 2.53 -5.36
CA PHE A 15 14.43 1.57 -5.21
C PHE A 15 15.25 1.80 -3.95
N SER A 16 15.34 3.02 -3.40
CA SER A 16 15.92 3.23 -2.07
C SER A 16 15.01 2.64 -1.02
N GLY A 17 13.68 2.79 -1.09
CA GLY A 17 12.75 2.11 -0.20
C GLY A 17 12.89 0.59 -0.29
N LEU A 18 12.86 0.03 -1.51
CA LEU A 18 13.06 -1.42 -1.73
C LEU A 18 14.46 -1.89 -1.32
N ARG A 19 15.50 -1.09 -1.52
CA ARG A 19 16.89 -1.39 -1.13
C ARG A 19 17.14 -1.16 0.35
N HIS A 20 16.49 -0.21 0.98
CA HIS A 20 16.56 0.07 2.41
C HIS A 20 15.88 -1.09 3.12
N ASP A 21 14.68 -1.48 2.69
CA ASP A 21 14.04 -2.72 3.11
C ASP A 21 14.94 -3.95 2.84
N ASN A 22 15.71 -4.01 1.74
CA ASN A 22 16.65 -5.13 1.47
C ASN A 22 17.98 -5.05 2.23
N ASN A 23 18.45 -3.86 2.59
CA ASN A 23 19.76 -3.64 3.24
C ASN A 23 19.62 -3.59 4.77
N GLU A 24 18.48 -3.16 5.30
CA GLU A 24 18.07 -3.40 6.68
C GLU A 24 17.98 -4.91 6.93
N ARG A 25 17.44 -5.72 6.00
CA ARG A 25 17.52 -7.21 6.09
C ARG A 25 18.93 -7.73 6.35
N LEU A 26 19.95 -7.23 5.64
CA LEU A 26 21.35 -7.67 5.79
C LEU A 26 22.06 -7.10 7.02
N ARG A 27 21.59 -5.97 7.55
CA ARG A 27 22.12 -5.35 8.77
C ARG A 27 21.44 -5.90 10.02
N GLU A 28 20.16 -6.22 9.97
CA GLU A 28 19.37 -6.77 11.07
C GLU A 28 19.69 -8.25 11.34
N GLU A 29 20.19 -9.01 10.36
CA GLU A 29 20.80 -10.34 10.59
C GLU A 29 22.19 -10.26 11.30
N ARG A 30 22.81 -9.07 11.36
CA ARG A 30 24.12 -8.85 12.03
C ARG A 30 24.05 -7.96 13.27
N VAL A 31 22.89 -7.38 13.56
CA VAL A 31 22.69 -6.43 14.67
C VAL A 31 21.52 -6.95 15.52
N GLU A 32 21.72 -8.11 16.14
CA GLU A 32 20.96 -8.51 17.34
C GLU A 32 21.83 -8.40 18.62
N GLU A 33 23.00 -7.73 18.54
CA GLU A 33 23.77 -7.27 19.70
C GLU A 33 23.93 -5.73 19.64
N GLU A 34 23.56 -5.05 20.74
CA GLU A 34 23.70 -3.60 21.05
C GLU A 34 22.63 -2.65 20.43
N VAL A 35 21.90 -1.74 21.10
CA VAL A 35 22.07 -0.96 22.37
C VAL A 35 20.71 -0.52 22.96
N VAL A 36 20.72 -0.27 24.26
CA VAL A 36 19.69 0.32 25.15
C VAL A 36 19.93 1.83 25.41
N ARG A 37 18.84 2.63 25.48
CA ARG A 37 18.62 3.98 26.15
C ARG A 37 19.33 5.22 25.53
N VAL A 38 18.82 6.46 25.62
CA VAL A 38 18.27 7.23 26.77
C VAL A 38 17.20 8.27 26.34
N GLN A 39 16.44 8.67 27.35
CA GLN A 39 15.28 9.57 27.51
C GLN A 39 15.51 11.10 27.41
N ASP A 40 14.35 11.77 27.24
CA ASP A 40 13.82 13.05 27.76
C ASP A 40 14.51 14.40 27.48
N GLU A 41 13.69 15.38 27.02
CA GLU A 41 13.72 16.78 27.48
C GLU A 41 12.30 17.41 27.43
N ALA A 42 12.04 18.29 28.38
CA ALA A 42 10.72 18.82 28.78
C ALA A 42 10.35 20.20 28.20
N GLU A 43 9.02 20.39 28.14
CA GLU A 43 8.17 21.59 28.16
C GLU A 43 8.76 22.99 27.88
N ASN A 44 8.25 23.59 26.80
CA ASN A 44 7.83 24.99 26.76
C ASN A 44 6.42 25.03 26.14
N GLU A 45 5.46 25.72 26.78
CA GLU A 45 4.15 26.02 26.21
C GLU A 45 4.28 27.00 25.04
N VAL A 46 4.71 26.47 23.91
CA VAL A 46 4.46 27.02 22.60
C VAL A 46 3.19 26.33 22.12
N GLU A 47 2.19 27.08 21.68
CA GLU A 47 0.94 26.56 21.10
C GLU A 47 1.24 25.37 20.18
N VAL A 48 1.03 24.15 20.70
CA VAL A 48 1.60 22.95 20.11
C VAL A 48 0.87 22.67 18.81
N LYS A 49 1.54 22.92 17.70
CA LYS A 49 1.00 22.69 16.36
C LYS A 49 0.64 21.21 16.22
N PRO A 50 -0.54 20.90 15.66
CA PRO A 50 -0.93 19.51 15.40
C PRO A 50 0.02 18.90 14.38
N LYS A 51 0.58 17.74 14.69
CA LYS A 51 1.44 16.94 13.80
C LYS A 51 1.07 15.47 13.92
N VAL A 52 1.36 14.72 12.87
CA VAL A 52 1.30 13.25 12.91
C VAL A 52 2.61 12.75 13.51
N VAL A 53 2.51 11.87 14.50
CA VAL A 53 3.66 11.24 15.17
C VAL A 53 4.03 9.94 14.48
N SER A 54 3.03 9.11 14.20
CA SER A 54 3.23 7.81 13.56
C SER A 54 1.94 7.33 12.90
N VAL A 55 2.09 6.45 11.92
CA VAL A 55 0.97 5.78 11.23
C VAL A 55 1.17 4.27 11.34
N ASN A 56 0.15 3.54 11.77
CA ASN A 56 0.13 2.09 11.76
C ASN A 56 -0.87 1.62 10.70
N LEU A 57 -0.35 1.01 9.63
CA LEU A 57 -1.16 0.53 8.50
C LEU A 57 -1.99 -0.73 8.80
N GLN A 58 -1.98 -1.24 10.03
CA GLN A 58 -2.69 -2.47 10.42
C GLN A 58 -2.47 -3.63 9.43
N ALA A 59 -1.22 -3.74 8.93
CA ALA A 59 -0.88 -4.52 7.73
C ALA A 59 -1.36 -5.97 7.80
N LYS A 60 -1.20 -6.65 8.95
CA LYS A 60 -1.63 -8.05 9.13
C LYS A 60 -3.15 -8.23 9.04
N THR A 61 -3.91 -7.35 9.70
CA THR A 61 -5.38 -7.40 9.69
C THR A 61 -5.92 -7.11 8.29
N ASN A 62 -5.39 -6.08 7.64
CA ASN A 62 -5.80 -5.74 6.27
C ASN A 62 -5.46 -6.85 5.28
N ALA A 63 -4.26 -7.43 5.39
CA ALA A 63 -3.84 -8.52 4.53
C ALA A 63 -4.71 -9.77 4.71
N LEU A 64 -5.08 -10.10 5.94
CA LEU A 64 -6.01 -11.21 6.21
C LEU A 64 -7.37 -10.97 5.54
N ASN A 65 -7.92 -9.76 5.69
CA ASN A 65 -9.20 -9.40 5.09
C ASN A 65 -9.16 -9.40 3.55
N SER A 66 -7.99 -9.19 2.95
CA SER A 66 -7.81 -9.15 1.49
C SER A 66 -7.16 -10.42 0.91
N HIS A 67 -7.08 -11.52 1.65
CA HIS A 67 -6.44 -12.77 1.19
C HIS A 67 -4.98 -12.56 0.70
N CYS A 68 -4.22 -11.81 1.51
CA CYS A 68 -2.81 -11.45 1.31
C CYS A 68 -1.95 -11.84 2.53
N ASP A 69 -2.48 -12.59 3.49
CA ASP A 69 -1.79 -13.04 4.69
C ASP A 69 -0.61 -13.99 4.41
N LYS A 70 -0.62 -14.67 3.26
CA LYS A 70 0.49 -15.56 2.84
C LYS A 70 1.77 -14.83 2.45
N PHE A 71 1.70 -13.55 2.07
CA PHE A 71 2.90 -12.80 1.66
C PHE A 71 3.85 -12.66 2.85
N GLU A 72 5.10 -13.12 2.69
CA GLU A 72 6.10 -13.05 3.75
C GLU A 72 6.32 -11.61 4.23
N LEU A 73 6.24 -10.63 3.31
CA LEU A 73 6.30 -9.18 3.59
C LEU A 73 5.36 -8.72 4.72
N VAL A 74 4.18 -9.33 4.84
CA VAL A 74 3.16 -8.98 5.85
C VAL A 74 3.53 -9.54 7.23
N ASN A 75 4.22 -10.67 7.26
CA ASN A 75 4.50 -11.42 8.50
C ASN A 75 5.83 -11.04 9.16
N ARG A 76 6.58 -10.12 8.55
CA ARG A 76 7.84 -9.58 9.08
C ARG A 76 7.69 -8.83 10.41
N LYS A 77 8.84 -8.58 11.06
CA LYS A 77 8.95 -7.69 12.24
C LYS A 77 8.35 -6.31 11.92
N LYS A 78 8.79 -5.70 10.81
CA LYS A 78 8.18 -4.52 10.20
C LYS A 78 7.22 -4.97 9.09
N ALA A 79 5.94 -5.10 9.42
CA ALA A 79 4.94 -5.61 8.50
C ALA A 79 4.67 -4.61 7.35
N THR A 80 4.87 -5.05 6.11
CA THR A 80 4.51 -4.27 4.92
C THR A 80 3.03 -4.45 4.61
N SER A 81 2.34 -3.37 4.22
CA SER A 81 0.93 -3.47 3.84
C SER A 81 0.79 -4.03 2.43
N VAL A 82 0.16 -5.21 2.33
CA VAL A 82 -0.19 -5.84 1.06
C VAL A 82 -1.69 -6.12 1.06
N ILE A 83 -2.40 -5.48 0.14
CA ILE A 83 -3.86 -5.55 0.03
C ILE A 83 -4.31 -5.72 -1.41
N ARG A 84 -5.59 -6.04 -1.62
CA ARG A 84 -6.23 -6.07 -2.94
C ARG A 84 -7.17 -4.87 -3.08
N ARG A 85 -7.26 -4.32 -4.29
CA ARG A 85 -8.18 -3.21 -4.62
C ARG A 85 -9.65 -3.61 -4.46
N GLY A 86 -10.57 -2.64 -4.44
CA GLY A 86 -12.00 -2.97 -4.29
C GLY A 86 -12.41 -3.42 -2.89
N GLY A 87 -11.68 -2.96 -1.88
CA GLY A 87 -11.93 -3.31 -0.48
C GLY A 87 -11.46 -2.20 0.45
N PRO A 88 -12.00 -2.13 1.67
CA PRO A 88 -11.58 -1.14 2.63
C PRO A 88 -10.21 -1.47 3.24
N MET A 89 -9.44 -0.44 3.55
CA MET A 89 -8.18 -0.51 4.28
C MET A 89 -8.28 0.35 5.54
N SER A 90 -8.02 -0.26 6.71
CA SER A 90 -8.01 0.45 7.99
C SER A 90 -6.58 0.80 8.41
N PHE A 91 -6.37 1.96 9.01
CA PHE A 91 -5.09 2.32 9.60
C PHE A 91 -5.28 3.34 10.72
N ASP A 92 -4.31 3.35 11.63
CA ASP A 92 -4.31 4.23 12.80
C ASP A 92 -3.33 5.39 12.58
N ILE A 93 -3.79 6.61 12.82
CA ILE A 93 -2.96 7.81 12.85
C ILE A 93 -2.81 8.22 14.31
N LYS A 94 -1.56 8.28 14.79
CA LYS A 94 -1.26 8.86 16.09
C LYS A 94 -0.85 10.33 15.92
N PHE A 95 -1.55 11.21 16.61
CA PHE A 95 -1.25 12.63 16.66
C PHE A 95 -0.41 12.96 17.90
N ASN A 96 0.16 14.16 17.95
CA ASN A 96 0.91 14.64 19.12
C ASN A 96 0.04 15.23 20.24
N LYS A 97 -1.27 15.30 20.02
CA LYS A 97 -2.29 15.75 20.95
C LYS A 97 -3.62 15.15 20.54
N ASP A 98 -4.60 15.19 21.45
CA ASP A 98 -5.96 14.77 21.14
C ASP A 98 -6.46 15.47 19.88
N ALA A 99 -6.69 14.65 18.84
CA ALA A 99 -7.14 15.13 17.57
C ALA A 99 -8.66 15.25 17.61
N ASP A 100 -9.19 16.42 17.98
CA ASP A 100 -10.61 16.67 17.69
C ASP A 100 -10.80 16.83 16.17
N LEU A 101 -10.99 15.70 15.49
CA LEU A 101 -11.23 15.61 14.05
C LEU A 101 -12.59 16.18 13.63
N LYS A 102 -13.49 16.48 14.57
CA LYS A 102 -14.81 17.04 14.26
C LYS A 102 -14.82 18.56 14.23
N SER A 103 -14.05 19.22 15.11
CA SER A 103 -14.11 20.68 15.24
C SER A 103 -12.76 21.40 15.23
N GLY A 104 -11.64 20.69 15.50
CA GLY A 104 -10.33 21.31 15.67
C GLY A 104 -9.37 21.15 14.50
N LEU A 105 -9.34 19.97 13.86
CA LEU A 105 -8.34 19.61 12.86
C LEU A 105 -8.93 19.21 11.52
N LYS A 106 -8.29 19.67 10.45
CA LYS A 106 -8.52 19.22 9.08
C LYS A 106 -7.40 18.27 8.72
N VAL A 107 -7.73 17.01 8.46
CA VAL A 107 -6.78 15.96 8.06
C VAL A 107 -7.08 15.54 6.62
N THR A 108 -6.08 15.66 5.75
CA THR A 108 -6.18 15.29 4.35
C THR A 108 -5.17 14.20 4.02
N LEU A 109 -5.65 13.09 3.46
CA LEU A 109 -4.83 11.97 3.03
C LEU A 109 -4.55 12.11 1.53
N PHE A 110 -3.31 11.89 1.16
CA PHE A 110 -2.84 11.89 -0.23
C PHE A 110 -2.28 10.51 -0.55
N PHE A 111 -3.05 9.72 -1.26
CA PHE A 111 -2.56 8.47 -1.87
C PHE A 111 -2.02 8.80 -3.25
N SER A 112 -0.77 8.42 -3.52
CA SER A 112 -0.10 8.74 -4.79
C SER A 112 0.53 7.50 -5.40
N PHE A 113 0.38 7.36 -6.71
CA PHE A 113 0.92 6.25 -7.49
C PHE A 113 1.76 6.75 -8.67
N GLY A 114 2.94 6.15 -8.84
CA GLY A 114 3.88 6.52 -9.90
C GLY A 114 4.57 7.89 -9.70
N PRO A 115 5.44 8.29 -10.65
CA PRO A 115 6.25 9.51 -10.54
C PRO A 115 5.45 10.81 -10.73
N ARG A 116 4.35 10.75 -11.49
CA ARG A 116 3.51 11.91 -11.82
C ARG A 116 2.04 11.62 -11.47
N PRO A 117 1.72 11.56 -10.16
CA PRO A 117 0.39 11.24 -9.69
C PRO A 117 -0.61 12.30 -10.15
N SER A 118 -1.81 11.86 -10.51
CA SER A 118 -2.88 12.71 -11.04
C SER A 118 -4.24 12.13 -10.72
N VAL A 119 -5.11 12.95 -10.14
CA VAL A 119 -6.50 12.60 -9.81
C VAL A 119 -7.28 12.21 -11.06
N THR A 120 -7.17 13.00 -12.14
CA THR A 120 -7.87 12.72 -13.41
C THR A 120 -7.44 11.43 -14.08
N LYS A 121 -6.26 10.90 -13.73
CA LYS A 121 -5.73 9.64 -14.28
C LYS A 121 -5.91 8.46 -13.30
N GLY A 122 -6.59 8.66 -12.17
CA GLY A 122 -6.75 7.62 -11.16
C GLY A 122 -5.45 7.22 -10.45
N THR A 123 -4.37 8.01 -10.57
CA THR A 123 -3.05 7.74 -9.97
C THR A 123 -2.82 8.59 -8.71
N GLN A 124 -3.83 9.32 -8.27
CA GLN A 124 -3.82 10.07 -7.02
C GLN A 124 -5.22 10.11 -6.42
N ALA A 125 -5.32 9.92 -5.11
CA ALA A 125 -6.53 10.19 -4.35
C ALA A 125 -6.25 11.23 -3.26
N ILE A 126 -7.17 12.17 -3.13
CA ILE A 126 -7.12 13.22 -2.10
C ILE A 126 -8.39 13.05 -1.27
N LEU A 127 -8.22 12.63 -0.02
CA LEU A 127 -9.30 12.26 0.87
C LEU A 127 -9.31 13.18 2.08
N LEU A 128 -10.36 13.99 2.20
CA LEU A 128 -10.59 14.78 3.39
C LEU A 128 -11.27 13.90 4.44
N VAL A 129 -10.57 13.67 5.56
CA VAL A 129 -11.13 12.95 6.70
C VAL A 129 -12.14 13.85 7.38
N THR A 130 -13.41 13.59 7.15
CA THR A 130 -14.50 14.16 7.93
C THR A 130 -14.89 13.14 9.00
N GLY A 131 -15.36 13.57 10.16
CA GLY A 131 -15.80 12.68 11.25
C GLY A 131 -17.01 11.79 10.92
N LYS A 132 -17.31 11.57 9.64
CA LYS A 132 -18.39 10.71 9.14
C LYS A 132 -18.08 9.24 9.43
N LYS A 133 -19.12 8.48 9.78
CA LYS A 133 -19.02 7.06 10.19
C LYS A 133 -19.32 6.06 9.07
N THR A 134 -19.79 6.54 7.92
CA THR A 134 -20.22 5.70 6.79
C THR A 134 -19.52 6.16 5.51
N PHE A 135 -19.32 5.22 4.59
CA PHE A 135 -18.99 5.57 3.21
C PHE A 135 -20.26 6.11 2.54
N ASP A 136 -20.14 7.21 1.81
CA ASP A 136 -21.24 7.91 1.15
C ASP A 136 -21.08 7.98 -0.38
N LYS A 137 -19.90 7.61 -0.89
CA LYS A 137 -19.63 7.50 -2.32
C LYS A 137 -19.84 6.08 -2.84
N ASN A 138 -19.89 5.97 -4.16
CA ASN A 138 -19.95 4.67 -4.83
C ASN A 138 -18.67 3.85 -4.58
N GLU A 139 -18.74 2.53 -4.66
CA GLU A 139 -17.63 1.61 -4.41
C GLU A 139 -16.46 1.79 -5.41
N ASP A 140 -16.75 2.35 -6.58
CA ASP A 140 -15.76 2.75 -7.58
C ASP A 140 -15.12 4.12 -7.32
N GLU A 141 -15.42 4.77 -6.20
CA GLU A 141 -14.83 6.04 -5.83
C GLU A 141 -14.05 5.94 -4.52
N TRP A 142 -12.92 6.65 -4.48
CA TRP A 142 -12.15 6.78 -3.25
C TRP A 142 -12.97 7.50 -2.21
N ASP A 143 -13.15 6.85 -1.06
CA ASP A 143 -13.85 7.40 0.08
C ASP A 143 -13.11 7.12 1.39
N VAL A 144 -13.43 7.89 2.42
CA VAL A 144 -12.81 7.76 3.74
C VAL A 144 -13.85 7.91 4.83
N ARG A 145 -13.85 7.03 5.82
CA ARG A 145 -14.69 7.14 7.00
C ARG A 145 -13.84 7.09 8.27
N PHE A 146 -14.34 7.73 9.30
CA PHE A 146 -13.76 7.73 10.61
C PHE A 146 -14.35 6.59 11.44
N SER A 147 -13.52 5.63 11.86
CA SER A 147 -13.99 4.43 12.57
C SER A 147 -14.09 4.70 14.07
N THR A 148 -12.98 5.00 14.73
CA THR A 148 -12.90 5.22 16.18
C THR A 148 -11.77 6.20 16.50
N GLN A 149 -11.82 6.79 17.69
CA GLN A 149 -10.69 7.53 18.25
C GLN A 149 -10.53 7.15 19.70
N ASP A 150 -9.29 6.90 20.07
CA ASP A 150 -8.84 6.60 21.41
C ASP A 150 -7.74 7.60 21.78
N GLY A 151 -8.11 8.65 22.50
CA GLY A 151 -7.25 9.79 22.81
C GLY A 151 -6.59 10.40 21.57
N GLU A 152 -5.27 10.27 21.52
CA GLU A 152 -4.39 10.79 20.45
C GLU A 152 -4.39 9.93 19.17
N THR A 153 -5.01 8.75 19.20
CA THR A 153 -4.99 7.81 18.07
C THR A 153 -6.35 7.75 17.40
N ALA A 154 -6.40 8.02 16.10
CA ALA A 154 -7.60 7.91 15.29
C ALA A 154 -7.48 6.75 14.31
N THR A 155 -8.47 5.86 14.32
CA THR A 155 -8.61 4.79 13.34
C THR A 155 -9.46 5.28 12.18
N ILE A 156 -8.87 5.23 10.99
CA ILE A 156 -9.48 5.66 9.74
C ILE A 156 -9.59 4.46 8.82
N GLU A 157 -10.66 4.42 8.04
CA GLU A 157 -10.86 3.39 7.03
C GLU A 157 -11.09 4.06 5.67
N VAL A 158 -10.36 3.58 4.67
CA VAL A 158 -10.37 4.12 3.31
C VAL A 158 -10.95 3.06 2.37
N GLN A 159 -11.93 3.45 1.58
CA GLN A 159 -12.47 2.66 0.49
C GLN A 159 -11.61 2.85 -0.76
N ILE A 160 -11.13 1.74 -1.31
CA ILE A 160 -10.26 1.71 -2.49
C ILE A 160 -11.07 1.20 -3.69
N PRO A 161 -11.18 1.97 -4.78
CA PRO A 161 -11.90 1.55 -5.98
C PRO A 161 -11.37 0.27 -6.65
N HIS A 162 -12.23 -0.43 -7.37
CA HIS A 162 -11.91 -1.66 -8.10
C HIS A 162 -10.95 -1.47 -9.28
N HIS A 163 -10.82 -0.25 -9.81
CA HIS A 163 -10.05 0.03 -11.03
C HIS A 163 -8.72 0.74 -10.77
N VAL A 164 -8.33 0.92 -9.50
CA VAL A 164 -7.07 1.60 -9.19
C VAL A 164 -5.87 0.83 -9.76
N PRO A 165 -4.83 1.55 -10.21
CA PRO A 165 -3.56 0.93 -10.60
C PRO A 165 -2.96 0.02 -9.53
N VAL A 166 -2.48 -1.16 -9.94
CA VAL A 166 -1.79 -2.09 -9.03
C VAL A 166 -0.30 -1.77 -8.93
N GLY A 167 0.28 -1.97 -7.75
CA GLY A 167 1.69 -1.71 -7.44
C GLY A 167 1.86 -0.96 -6.12
N VAL A 168 2.94 -0.18 -6.01
CA VAL A 168 3.31 0.55 -4.78
C VAL A 168 2.68 1.93 -4.75
N TRP A 169 1.84 2.14 -3.74
CA TRP A 169 1.23 3.41 -3.40
C TRP A 169 1.94 4.04 -2.22
N LYS A 170 2.04 5.37 -2.25
CA LYS A 170 2.58 6.19 -1.15
C LYS A 170 1.47 6.95 -0.47
N LEU A 171 1.56 7.07 0.84
CA LEU A 171 0.63 7.84 1.66
C LEU A 171 1.35 9.06 2.24
N ALA A 172 0.77 10.24 2.04
CA ALA A 172 1.10 11.44 2.79
C ALA A 172 -0.14 11.97 3.51
N ILE A 173 0.06 12.54 4.69
CA ILE A 173 -1.00 13.03 5.55
C ILE A 173 -0.69 14.50 5.83
N GLU A 174 -1.59 15.39 5.40
CA GLU A 174 -1.54 16.80 5.74
C GLU A 174 -2.49 17.07 6.90
N VAL A 175 -1.99 17.74 7.94
CA VAL A 175 -2.77 18.18 9.08
C VAL A 175 -2.70 19.70 9.16
N SER A 176 -3.86 20.34 9.25
CA SER A 176 -3.96 21.79 9.47
C SER A 176 -5.04 22.12 10.50
N PRO A 177 -4.85 23.14 11.36
CA PRO A 177 -5.91 23.67 12.21
C PRO A 177 -7.10 24.16 11.37
N HIS A 178 -8.31 23.97 11.89
CA HIS A 178 -9.50 24.49 11.24
C HIS A 178 -9.43 26.03 11.13
N GLY A 179 -9.68 26.59 9.94
CA GLY A 179 -9.66 28.04 9.71
C GLY A 179 -8.27 28.67 9.51
N ASN A 180 -7.16 27.92 9.63
CA ASN A 180 -5.81 28.45 9.35
C ASN A 180 -4.97 27.49 8.49
N GLU A 181 -5.27 27.46 7.19
CA GLU A 181 -4.57 26.60 6.21
C GLU A 181 -3.11 27.01 5.97
N LYS A 182 -2.65 28.15 6.52
CA LYS A 182 -1.24 28.57 6.42
C LYS A 182 -0.32 27.75 7.33
N VAL A 183 -0.87 27.17 8.40
CA VAL A 183 -0.14 26.30 9.31
C VAL A 183 -0.51 24.86 8.98
N ARG A 184 0.31 24.22 8.14
CA ARG A 184 0.15 22.81 7.76
C ARG A 184 1.41 22.02 8.08
N ASP A 185 1.20 20.82 8.58
CA ASP A 185 2.22 19.81 8.76
C ASP A 185 1.97 18.66 7.78
N ILE A 186 3.02 18.17 7.13
CA ILE A 186 2.91 17.09 6.14
C ILE A 186 3.79 15.93 6.61
N PHE A 187 3.14 14.85 7.01
CA PHE A 187 3.78 13.58 7.30
C PHE A 187 3.80 12.72 6.05
N ARG A 188 4.96 12.19 5.69
CA ARG A 188 5.10 11.21 4.59
C ARG A 188 5.39 9.87 5.19
N LEU A 189 4.57 8.88 4.84
CA LEU A 189 4.83 7.52 5.24
C LEU A 189 5.95 6.96 4.36
N GLU A 190 7.00 6.46 5.00
CA GLU A 190 8.12 5.79 4.30
C GLU A 190 7.74 4.37 3.88
N ASP A 191 6.83 3.73 4.63
CA ASP A 191 6.36 2.39 4.36
C ASP A 191 5.56 2.28 3.07
N GLN A 192 5.77 1.18 2.35
CA GLN A 192 5.13 0.90 1.07
C GLN A 192 3.76 0.24 1.26
N ILE A 193 2.78 0.68 0.47
CA ILE A 193 1.46 0.06 0.40
C ILE A 193 1.34 -0.63 -0.95
N PHE A 194 1.33 -1.96 -0.96
CA PHE A 194 1.11 -2.75 -2.16
C PHE A 194 -0.38 -2.96 -2.37
N ILE A 195 -0.90 -2.48 -3.49
CA ILE A 195 -2.28 -2.74 -3.91
C ILE A 195 -2.25 -3.69 -5.11
N LEU A 196 -2.93 -4.82 -5.00
CA LEU A 196 -3.00 -5.89 -5.99
C LEU A 196 -4.39 -5.99 -6.61
N PHE A 197 -4.50 -6.78 -7.68
CA PHE A 197 -5.78 -7.18 -8.27
C PHE A 197 -6.61 -8.02 -7.28
N ASN A 198 -7.94 -7.95 -7.41
CA ASN A 198 -8.88 -8.61 -6.50
C ASN A 198 -9.81 -9.63 -7.18
N PRO A 199 -9.41 -10.91 -7.25
CA PRO A 199 -10.27 -11.99 -7.76
C PRO A 199 -11.54 -12.28 -6.94
N TRP A 200 -11.67 -11.72 -5.73
CA TRP A 200 -12.83 -11.92 -4.86
C TRP A 200 -13.91 -10.84 -5.02
N SER A 201 -13.57 -9.68 -5.61
CA SER A 201 -14.56 -8.63 -5.87
C SER A 201 -15.20 -8.85 -7.23
N LYS A 202 -16.55 -8.81 -7.29
CA LYS A 202 -17.34 -9.01 -8.51
C LYS A 202 -17.13 -7.90 -9.55
N ASP A 203 -16.74 -6.72 -9.08
CA ASP A 203 -16.57 -5.53 -9.92
C ASP A 203 -15.12 -5.39 -10.42
N ASP A 204 -14.20 -6.24 -9.97
CA ASP A 204 -12.84 -6.30 -10.50
C ASP A 204 -12.80 -7.09 -11.82
N GLU A 205 -12.02 -6.59 -12.79
CA GLU A 205 -11.76 -7.24 -14.08
C GLU A 205 -11.31 -8.70 -13.94
N VAL A 206 -10.59 -9.03 -12.86
CA VAL A 206 -10.07 -10.38 -12.62
C VAL A 206 -10.96 -11.26 -11.75
N TYR A 207 -12.22 -10.87 -11.54
CA TYR A 207 -13.17 -11.60 -10.71
C TYR A 207 -13.26 -13.07 -11.13
N MET A 208 -13.29 -13.94 -10.13
CA MET A 208 -13.49 -15.35 -10.31
C MET A 208 -14.47 -15.86 -9.27
N GLU A 209 -15.65 -16.31 -9.68
CA GLU A 209 -16.73 -16.73 -8.76
C GLU A 209 -16.39 -17.99 -7.95
N ASP A 210 -15.72 -18.94 -8.58
CA ASP A 210 -15.42 -20.26 -8.03
C ASP A 210 -14.24 -20.22 -7.05
N GLU A 211 -14.49 -20.62 -5.81
CA GLU A 211 -13.49 -20.64 -4.74
C GLU A 211 -12.36 -21.64 -5.00
N GLU A 212 -12.65 -22.81 -5.57
CA GLU A 212 -11.62 -23.80 -5.90
C GLU A 212 -10.65 -23.26 -6.95
N LYS A 213 -11.18 -22.52 -7.93
CA LYS A 213 -10.35 -21.86 -8.94
C LYS A 213 -9.55 -20.70 -8.38
N ARG A 214 -10.09 -19.90 -7.45
CA ARG A 214 -9.31 -18.86 -6.75
C ARG A 214 -8.18 -19.50 -5.94
N ASN A 215 -8.47 -20.60 -5.25
CA ASN A 215 -7.48 -21.36 -4.51
C ASN A 215 -6.36 -21.88 -5.42
N GLU A 216 -6.70 -22.47 -6.57
CA GLU A 216 -5.72 -23.05 -7.49
C GLU A 216 -4.94 -22.01 -8.31
N TYR A 217 -5.61 -20.99 -8.86
CA TYR A 217 -4.97 -20.06 -9.80
C TYR A 217 -4.35 -18.83 -9.14
N VAL A 218 -4.71 -18.53 -7.89
CA VAL A 218 -4.22 -17.35 -7.16
C VAL A 218 -3.45 -17.78 -5.92
N LEU A 219 -4.06 -18.62 -5.07
CA LEU A 219 -3.51 -18.92 -3.75
C LEU A 219 -2.48 -20.04 -3.71
N ASN A 220 -2.48 -20.94 -4.68
CA ASN A 220 -1.55 -22.06 -4.77
C ASN A 220 -0.21 -21.58 -5.35
N ASP A 221 0.87 -21.84 -4.62
CA ASP A 221 2.24 -21.44 -4.95
C ASP A 221 3.09 -22.59 -5.48
N ILE A 222 2.48 -23.77 -5.68
CA ILE A 222 3.12 -24.95 -6.23
C ILE A 222 2.22 -25.54 -7.30
N GLY A 223 2.79 -25.86 -8.46
CA GLY A 223 2.06 -26.40 -9.59
C GLY A 223 2.81 -27.52 -10.31
N LYS A 224 2.25 -27.90 -11.46
CA LYS A 224 2.84 -28.87 -12.38
C LYS A 224 2.90 -28.32 -13.79
N VAL A 225 4.06 -28.46 -14.43
CA VAL A 225 4.26 -28.13 -15.85
C VAL A 225 4.40 -29.43 -16.63
N TRP A 226 3.52 -29.62 -17.61
CA TRP A 226 3.56 -30.80 -18.48
C TRP A 226 4.68 -30.66 -19.52
N VAL A 227 5.51 -31.69 -19.63
CA VAL A 227 6.66 -31.73 -20.56
C VAL A 227 6.71 -33.05 -21.32
N GLY A 228 7.34 -33.02 -22.49
CA GLY A 228 7.47 -34.19 -23.39
C GLY A 228 6.35 -34.28 -24.43
N SER A 229 6.48 -35.23 -25.35
CA SER A 229 5.48 -35.51 -26.38
C SER A 229 4.49 -36.58 -25.91
N TYR A 230 3.29 -36.55 -26.49
CA TYR A 230 2.35 -37.66 -26.38
C TYR A 230 2.98 -38.96 -26.95
N PRO A 231 2.79 -40.14 -26.34
CA PRO A 231 2.06 -40.44 -25.10
C PRO A 231 2.90 -40.38 -23.81
N THR A 232 4.20 -40.05 -23.92
CA THR A 232 5.16 -40.08 -22.80
C THR A 232 5.22 -38.78 -21.99
N ALA A 233 4.18 -37.94 -22.08
CA ALA A 233 4.13 -36.68 -21.36
C ALA A 233 4.12 -36.93 -19.84
N ARG A 234 4.87 -36.12 -19.09
CA ARG A 234 4.94 -36.20 -17.62
C ARG A 234 4.83 -34.82 -17.00
N GLY A 235 4.22 -34.75 -15.82
CA GLY A 235 4.17 -33.53 -15.02
C GLY A 235 5.45 -33.33 -14.22
N ARG A 236 6.11 -32.19 -14.41
CA ARG A 236 7.23 -31.73 -13.56
C ARG A 236 6.68 -30.78 -12.50
N HIS A 237 6.99 -31.02 -11.23
CA HIS A 237 6.66 -30.07 -10.16
C HIS A 237 7.37 -28.74 -10.38
N TRP A 238 6.67 -27.65 -10.10
CA TRP A 238 7.18 -26.30 -10.22
C TRP A 238 6.75 -25.50 -8.98
N VAL A 239 7.70 -24.83 -8.34
CA VAL A 239 7.41 -23.89 -7.26
C VAL A 239 7.28 -22.52 -7.89
N PHE A 240 6.09 -21.93 -7.83
CA PHE A 240 5.87 -20.55 -8.26
C PHE A 240 6.44 -19.57 -7.24
N GLY A 241 6.26 -19.87 -5.94
CA GLY A 241 6.88 -19.12 -4.84
C GLY A 241 6.48 -17.65 -4.78
N GLN A 242 5.29 -17.28 -5.24
CA GLN A 242 4.88 -15.88 -5.41
C GLN A 242 4.80 -15.07 -4.10
N TYR A 243 4.79 -15.75 -2.95
CA TYR A 243 4.70 -15.14 -1.62
C TYR A 243 6.05 -14.85 -0.97
N ASP A 244 7.14 -15.35 -1.57
CA ASP A 244 8.50 -15.04 -1.14
C ASP A 244 8.71 -13.52 -1.17
N ASP A 245 9.38 -13.04 -0.14
CA ASP A 245 9.54 -11.64 0.15
C ASP A 245 10.24 -10.80 -0.94
N ALA A 246 10.97 -11.46 -1.84
CA ALA A 246 11.67 -10.80 -2.95
C ALA A 246 10.78 -10.65 -4.19
N VAL A 247 9.75 -11.49 -4.32
CA VAL A 247 9.00 -11.63 -5.57
C VAL A 247 8.14 -10.42 -5.85
N LEU A 248 7.37 -9.93 -4.87
CA LEU A 248 6.49 -8.78 -5.09
C LEU A 248 7.28 -7.50 -5.44
N PRO A 249 8.38 -7.14 -4.74
CA PRO A 249 9.32 -6.10 -5.17
C PRO A 249 9.86 -6.31 -6.59
N ALA A 250 10.24 -7.53 -6.94
CA ALA A 250 10.75 -7.86 -8.27
C ALA A 250 9.68 -7.70 -9.36
N CYS A 251 8.43 -8.08 -9.10
CA CYS A 251 7.31 -7.86 -10.00
C CYS A 251 7.08 -6.36 -10.27
N VAL A 252 7.12 -5.53 -9.23
CA VAL A 252 7.02 -4.07 -9.39
C VAL A 252 8.21 -3.54 -10.19
N TYR A 253 9.44 -3.98 -9.90
CA TYR A 253 10.63 -3.62 -10.66
C TYR A 253 10.49 -3.94 -12.16
N LEU A 254 9.99 -5.14 -12.49
CA LEU A 254 9.76 -5.56 -13.87
C LEU A 254 8.71 -4.69 -14.56
N LEU A 255 7.63 -4.33 -13.88
CA LEU A 255 6.61 -3.43 -14.41
C LEU A 255 7.14 -2.01 -14.68
N GLU A 256 8.02 -1.52 -13.81
CA GLU A 256 8.72 -0.25 -14.05
C GLU A 256 9.62 -0.32 -15.29
N LYS A 257 10.35 -1.42 -15.46
CA LYS A 257 11.21 -1.64 -16.64
C LYS A 257 10.44 -1.89 -17.93
N ALA A 258 9.22 -2.41 -17.84
CA ALA A 258 8.35 -2.61 -19.00
C ALA A 258 7.89 -1.29 -19.64
N ASN A 259 8.15 -0.13 -19.00
CA ASN A 259 7.76 1.20 -19.44
C ASN A 259 6.24 1.33 -19.66
N LEU A 260 5.46 0.56 -18.89
CA LEU A 260 4.01 0.64 -18.85
C LEU A 260 3.61 1.85 -18.01
N LYS A 261 2.77 2.72 -18.57
CA LYS A 261 2.37 3.95 -17.90
C LYS A 261 1.62 3.62 -16.60
N PRO A 262 1.79 4.40 -15.51
CA PRO A 262 1.14 4.12 -14.23
C PRO A 262 -0.39 4.01 -14.33
N ASP A 263 -1.04 4.87 -15.13
CA ASP A 263 -2.49 4.85 -15.34
C ASP A 263 -3.00 3.60 -16.06
N GLU A 264 -2.12 2.88 -16.76
CA GLU A 264 -2.46 1.65 -17.47
C GLU A 264 -2.28 0.39 -16.60
N ARG A 265 -1.76 0.53 -15.39
CA ARG A 265 -1.51 -0.58 -14.46
C ARG A 265 -2.76 -1.03 -13.71
N GLY A 266 -3.92 -0.43 -13.99
CA GLY A 266 -5.21 -0.95 -13.51
C GLY A 266 -5.80 -2.04 -14.40
N ASP A 267 -5.25 -2.25 -15.60
CA ASP A 267 -5.77 -3.14 -16.64
C ASP A 267 -4.96 -4.44 -16.69
N ALA A 268 -5.62 -5.57 -16.45
CA ALA A 268 -4.98 -6.88 -16.37
C ALA A 268 -4.44 -7.35 -17.73
N VAL A 269 -5.10 -6.98 -18.84
CA VAL A 269 -4.65 -7.28 -20.20
C VAL A 269 -3.36 -6.53 -20.53
N LYS A 270 -3.27 -5.25 -20.18
CA LYS A 270 -2.05 -4.46 -20.40
C LYS A 270 -0.89 -4.95 -19.55
N ILE A 271 -1.14 -5.27 -18.27
CA ILE A 271 -0.11 -5.82 -17.37
C ILE A 271 0.41 -7.17 -17.87
N SER A 272 -0.48 -8.10 -18.23
CA SER A 272 -0.06 -9.41 -18.74
C SER A 272 0.76 -9.30 -20.03
N ARG A 273 0.39 -8.38 -20.94
CA ARG A 273 1.16 -8.08 -22.15
C ARG A 273 2.53 -7.46 -21.83
N ALA A 274 2.61 -6.57 -20.85
CA ALA A 274 3.85 -5.95 -20.44
C ALA A 274 4.82 -6.97 -19.81
N ILE A 275 4.34 -7.78 -18.86
CA ILE A 275 5.15 -8.80 -18.18
C ILE A 275 5.63 -9.87 -19.17
N SER A 276 4.75 -10.38 -20.05
CA SER A 276 5.14 -11.39 -21.04
C SER A 276 6.21 -10.91 -22.03
N LYS A 277 6.33 -9.60 -22.25
CA LYS A 277 7.42 -9.00 -23.03
C LYS A 277 8.75 -9.00 -22.27
N MET A 278 8.73 -8.85 -20.95
CA MET A 278 9.93 -8.76 -20.11
C MET A 278 10.60 -10.10 -19.82
N VAL A 279 9.86 -11.20 -19.93
CA VAL A 279 10.34 -12.57 -19.61
C VAL A 279 11.02 -13.24 -20.83
N LYS A 280 11.21 -12.51 -21.94
CA LYS A 280 11.83 -13.02 -23.17
C LYS A 280 13.32 -12.73 -23.28
#